data_AF-A0A7C1XDL9-F1
#
_entry.id   AF-A0A7C1XDL9-F1
#
_cell.length_a   1.000
_cell.length_b   1.000
_cell.length_c   1.000
_cell.angle_alpha   90.00
_cell.angle_beta   90.00
_cell.angle_gamma   90.00
#
_symmetry.space_group_name_H-M   'P 1'
#
loop_
_entity.id
_entity.type
_entity.pdbx_description
1 polymer ?
#
loop_
_entity_poly.entity_id
_entity_poly.type
_entity_poly.pdbx_seq_one_letter_code
_entity_poly.pdbx_strand_id
1 'polypeptide(L)'
;MSNLAKLNVTAANMVEKVRFWYRWNHGYVCLTVHKGRPITLSQGGPTDEGHHWLGVRFSFDGTLLLEEGCSVGQDCDGPHRHGYSRQCPVDRVSVMPTDDAAISRPDWKIVDTYQRDAYAEAMGY
;
A
#
# COMPACT_ATOMS: atom_id res chain seq x y z
N MET A 1 -30.30 -42.75 3.27
CA MET A 1 -30.68 -41.64 2.36
C MET A 1 -30.27 -40.35 3.05
N SER A 2 -29.12 -39.77 2.65
CA SER A 2 -29.03 -38.48 1.93
C SER A 2 -29.09 -37.29 2.92
N ASN A 3 -28.16 -36.35 3.02
CA ASN A 3 -27.25 -35.78 2.03
C ASN A 3 -25.99 -35.23 2.72
N LEU A 4 -24.84 -35.80 2.35
CA LEU A 4 -23.57 -35.08 2.27
C LEU A 4 -23.74 -34.04 1.15
N ALA A 5 -24.00 -32.78 1.49
CA ALA A 5 -24.01 -31.72 0.48
C ALA A 5 -23.64 -30.36 1.09
N LYS A 6 -22.45 -29.89 0.70
CA LYS A 6 -22.05 -28.48 0.59
C LYS A 6 -21.46 -27.79 1.83
N LEU A 7 -20.46 -28.42 2.45
CA LEU A 7 -19.33 -27.66 3.03
C LEU A 7 -18.09 -27.81 2.14
N ASN A 8 -18.27 -27.67 0.82
CA ASN A 8 -17.17 -27.24 -0.05
C ASN A 8 -17.11 -25.72 0.04
N VAL A 9 -16.75 -25.21 1.22
CA VAL A 9 -16.07 -23.92 1.28
C VAL A 9 -14.76 -24.19 0.58
N THR A 10 -14.74 -23.80 -0.69
CA THR A 10 -13.62 -23.83 -1.60
C THR A 10 -12.36 -23.51 -0.82
N ALA A 11 -11.58 -24.54 -0.49
CA ALA A 11 -10.20 -24.41 -0.06
C ALA A 11 -9.38 -23.96 -1.26
N ALA A 12 -9.73 -22.79 -1.83
CA ALA A 12 -8.75 -21.98 -2.48
C ALA A 12 -7.70 -21.74 -1.41
N ASN A 13 -6.49 -22.24 -1.62
CA ASN A 13 -5.32 -21.91 -0.81
C ASN A 13 -5.15 -20.38 -0.84
N MET A 14 -5.89 -19.68 0.02
CA MET A 14 -5.73 -18.25 0.21
C MET A 14 -4.36 -18.10 0.84
N VAL A 15 -3.51 -17.32 0.17
CA VAL A 15 -2.15 -17.13 0.63
C VAL A 15 -2.20 -16.44 2.00
N GLU A 16 -1.52 -16.97 3.01
CA GLU A 16 -1.58 -16.44 4.38
C GLU A 16 -0.72 -15.18 4.58
N LYS A 17 0.30 -15.01 3.73
CA LYS A 17 1.19 -13.84 3.74
C LYS A 17 1.79 -13.59 2.37
N VAL A 18 2.05 -12.33 2.07
CA VAL A 18 2.80 -11.93 0.88
C VAL A 18 4.11 -11.28 1.27
N ARG A 19 5.15 -11.51 0.47
CA ARG A 19 6.47 -10.90 0.64
C ARG A 19 6.87 -10.24 -0.66
N PHE A 20 7.29 -8.98 -0.58
CA PHE A 20 7.65 -8.19 -1.76
C PHE A 20 8.70 -7.14 -1.40
N TRP A 21 9.41 -6.66 -2.42
CA TRP A 21 10.33 -5.54 -2.28
C TRP A 21 9.61 -4.21 -2.48
N TYR A 22 9.85 -3.27 -1.57
CA TYR A 22 9.29 -1.93 -1.60
C TYR A 22 10.42 -0.90 -1.49
N ARG A 23 10.34 0.18 -2.27
CA ARG A 23 11.34 1.24 -2.20
C ARG A 23 10.97 2.19 -1.05
N TRP A 24 11.81 2.26 -0.03
CA TRP A 24 11.61 3.07 1.17
C TRP A 24 12.92 3.74 1.59
N ASN A 25 12.89 5.02 1.95
CA ASN A 25 14.05 5.80 2.41
C ASN A 25 15.32 5.59 1.57
N HIS A 26 15.22 5.85 0.26
CA HIS A 26 16.32 5.70 -0.73
C HIS A 26 16.82 4.26 -0.97
N GLY A 27 16.31 3.25 -0.26
CA GLY A 27 16.68 1.85 -0.43
C GLY A 27 15.50 0.95 -0.80
N TYR A 28 15.78 -0.34 -1.01
CA TYR A 28 14.75 -1.37 -1.09
C TYR A 28 14.68 -2.13 0.21
N VAL A 29 13.48 -2.27 0.75
CA VAL A 29 13.19 -3.07 1.93
C VAL A 29 12.27 -4.21 1.53
N CYS A 30 12.50 -5.38 2.12
CA CYS A 30 11.64 -6.53 1.89
C CYS A 30 10.53 -6.54 2.95
N LEU A 31 9.28 -6.34 2.54
CA LEU A 31 8.13 -6.31 3.43
C LEU A 31 7.42 -7.66 3.42
N THR A 32 6.90 -8.06 4.57
CA THR A 32 6.00 -9.21 4.71
C THR A 32 4.69 -8.73 5.32
N VAL A 33 3.59 -8.97 4.61
CA VAL A 33 2.24 -8.59 5.05
C VAL A 33 1.42 -9.85 5.24
N HIS A 34 0.90 -10.03 6.45
CA HIS A 34 0.05 -11.16 6.78
C HIS A 34 -1.41 -10.83 6.48
N LYS A 35 -2.18 -11.85 6.11
CA LYS A 35 -3.62 -11.73 5.90
C LYS A 35 -4.30 -11.12 7.13
N GLY A 36 -5.08 -10.07 6.93
CA GLY A 36 -5.81 -9.36 7.99
C GLY A 36 -4.93 -8.60 8.99
N ARG A 37 -3.61 -8.53 8.79
CA ARG A 37 -2.67 -7.82 9.68
C ARG A 37 -1.92 -6.77 8.88
N PRO A 38 -2.51 -5.57 8.72
CA PRO A 38 -1.88 -4.51 7.96
C PRO A 38 -0.61 -4.02 8.64
N ILE A 39 0.34 -3.55 7.84
CA ILE A 39 1.54 -2.85 8.33
C ILE A 39 1.49 -1.41 7.85
N THR A 40 2.12 -0.51 8.61
CA THR A 40 2.22 0.90 8.24
C THR A 40 3.68 1.30 8.29
N LEU A 41 4.14 1.95 7.23
CA LEU A 41 5.41 2.66 7.17
C LEU A 41 5.12 4.15 7.26
N SER A 42 5.91 4.87 8.04
CA SER A 42 5.82 6.31 8.12
C SER A 42 7.20 6.93 8.10
N GLN A 43 7.34 8.01 7.36
CA GLN A 43 8.52 8.86 7.38
C GLN A 43 8.09 10.32 7.39
N GLY A 44 8.95 11.19 7.86
CA GLY A 44 8.67 12.60 7.92
C GLY A 44 9.65 13.32 8.81
N GLY A 45 9.55 14.64 8.81
CA GLY A 45 10.42 15.50 9.58
C GLY A 45 10.27 16.97 9.20
N PRO A 46 10.94 17.86 9.94
CA PRO A 46 11.03 19.26 9.58
C PRO A 46 11.71 19.42 8.22
N THR A 47 11.22 20.37 7.44
CA THR A 47 11.82 20.84 6.19
C THR A 47 12.15 22.32 6.33
N ASP A 48 12.94 22.88 5.41
CA ASP A 48 13.27 24.32 5.44
C ASP A 48 12.03 25.22 5.32
N GLU A 49 10.95 24.69 4.74
CA GLU A 49 9.68 25.39 4.50
C GLU A 49 8.56 24.99 5.49
N GLY A 50 8.82 24.09 6.44
CA GLY A 50 7.84 23.63 7.42
C GLY A 50 8.02 22.18 7.82
N HIS A 51 7.09 21.32 7.39
CA HIS A 51 7.11 19.90 7.75
C HIS A 51 6.55 19.04 6.64
N HIS A 52 7.13 17.85 6.47
CA HIS A 52 6.63 16.83 5.56
C HIS A 52 6.43 15.50 6.29
N TRP A 53 5.34 14.82 6.00
CA TRP A 53 5.04 13.48 6.47
C TRP A 53 4.46 12.62 5.34
N LEU A 54 4.90 11.38 5.27
CA LEU A 54 4.36 10.34 4.39
C LEU A 54 4.04 9.11 5.23
N GLY A 55 2.78 8.66 5.17
CA GLY A 55 2.35 7.36 5.65
C GLY A 55 1.95 6.46 4.50
N VAL A 56 2.40 5.21 4.53
CA VAL A 56 1.97 4.16 3.60
C VAL A 56 1.51 2.95 4.39
N ARG A 57 0.28 2.51 4.17
CA ARG A 57 -0.32 1.34 4.78
C ARG A 57 -0.47 0.24 3.75
N PHE A 58 -0.10 -0.98 4.14
CA PHE A 58 -0.33 -2.18 3.35
C PHE A 58 -1.32 -3.09 4.05
N SER A 59 -2.32 -3.58 3.32
CA SER A 59 -3.28 -4.57 3.82
C SER A 59 -3.43 -5.71 2.81
N PHE A 60 -3.69 -6.92 3.32
CA PHE A 60 -3.77 -8.12 2.51
C PHE A 60 -4.93 -9.00 2.98
N ASP A 61 -5.74 -9.49 2.05
CA ASP A 61 -6.93 -10.30 2.34
C ASP A 61 -6.76 -11.80 2.00
N GLY A 62 -5.60 -12.18 1.45
CA GLY A 62 -5.32 -13.54 0.95
C GLY A 62 -5.34 -13.67 -0.56
N THR A 63 -5.84 -12.65 -1.27
CA THR A 63 -5.97 -12.60 -2.73
C THR A 63 -5.49 -11.29 -3.33
N LEU A 64 -5.64 -10.18 -2.60
CA LEU A 64 -5.34 -8.84 -3.05
C LEU A 64 -4.49 -8.12 -1.99
N LEU A 65 -3.39 -7.55 -2.44
CA LEU A 65 -2.56 -6.63 -1.66
C LEU A 65 -2.98 -5.20 -2.00
N LEU A 66 -3.34 -4.43 -0.98
CA LEU A 66 -3.70 -3.02 -1.08
C LEU A 66 -2.60 -2.16 -0.46
N GLU A 67 -2.23 -1.08 -1.16
CA GLU A 67 -1.36 -0.01 -0.70
C GLU A 67 -2.18 1.28 -0.63
N GLU A 68 -2.18 1.92 0.53
CA GLU A 68 -2.81 3.23 0.75
C GLU A 68 -1.71 4.20 1.20
N GLY A 69 -1.49 5.26 0.45
CA GLY A 69 -0.53 6.30 0.77
C GLY A 69 -1.20 7.62 1.08
N CYS A 70 -0.65 8.35 2.04
CA CYS A 70 -1.03 9.73 2.33
C CYS A 70 0.22 10.54 2.64
N SER A 71 0.44 11.62 1.90
CA SER A 71 1.42 12.65 2.23
C SER A 71 0.72 13.88 2.77
N VAL A 72 1.30 14.47 3.80
CA VAL A 72 0.89 15.75 4.37
C VAL A 72 2.12 16.64 4.41
N GLY A 73 2.01 17.79 3.78
CA GLY A 73 3.00 18.86 3.83
C GLY A 73 2.39 20.10 4.45
N GLN A 74 3.22 20.94 5.04
CA GLN A 74 2.90 22.32 5.31
C GLN A 74 4.04 23.17 4.76
N ASP A 75 3.72 24.05 3.83
CA ASP A 75 4.59 25.11 3.33
C ASP A 75 4.04 26.49 3.73
N CYS A 76 4.63 27.55 3.19
CA CYS A 76 4.20 28.94 3.41
C CYS A 76 2.76 29.21 2.92
N ASP A 77 2.26 28.41 1.98
CA ASP A 77 0.95 28.57 1.36
C ASP A 77 -0.10 27.65 1.98
N GLY A 78 0.29 26.66 2.78
CA GLY A 78 -0.60 25.97 3.70
C GLY A 78 -0.43 24.47 3.89
N PRO A 79 -1.38 23.84 4.61
CA PRO A 79 -1.41 22.40 4.73
C PRO A 79 -1.94 21.77 3.43
N HIS A 80 -1.08 21.00 2.78
CA HIS A 80 -1.41 20.21 1.60
C HIS A 80 -1.50 18.73 1.96
N ARG A 81 -2.55 18.07 1.48
CA ARG A 81 -2.71 16.62 1.63
C ARG A 81 -2.89 15.99 0.26
N HIS A 82 -2.13 14.95 -0.01
CA HIS A 82 -2.31 14.11 -1.19
C HIS A 82 -2.38 12.65 -0.74
N GLY A 83 -3.25 11.87 -1.36
CA GLY A 83 -3.38 10.45 -1.06
C GLY A 83 -3.65 9.63 -2.30
N TYR A 84 -3.34 8.35 -2.19
CA TYR A 84 -3.55 7.39 -3.26
C TYR A 84 -3.91 6.02 -2.70
N SER A 85 -4.57 5.23 -3.53
CA SER A 85 -4.81 3.81 -3.31
C SER A 85 -4.38 3.02 -4.53
N ARG A 86 -3.63 1.94 -4.30
CA ARG A 86 -3.21 1.01 -5.35
C ARG A 86 -3.44 -0.41 -4.90
N GLN A 87 -3.72 -1.29 -5.85
CA GLN A 87 -3.94 -2.69 -5.58
C GLN A 87 -3.09 -3.58 -6.48
N CYS A 88 -2.73 -4.74 -5.96
CA CYS A 88 -1.97 -5.75 -6.68
C CYS A 88 -2.54 -7.15 -6.36
N PRO A 89 -3.05 -7.88 -7.35
CA PRO A 89 -3.42 -9.28 -7.20
C PRO A 89 -2.24 -10.14 -6.74
N VAL A 90 -2.46 -11.12 -5.86
CA VAL A 90 -1.39 -11.92 -5.23
C VAL A 90 -0.49 -12.65 -6.21
N ASP A 91 -1.03 -13.08 -7.36
CA ASP A 91 -0.29 -13.70 -8.46
C ASP A 91 0.69 -12.74 -9.15
N ARG A 92 0.54 -11.43 -8.92
CA ARG A 92 1.38 -10.36 -9.46
C ARG A 92 2.18 -9.58 -8.40
N VAL A 93 2.13 -10.02 -7.14
CA VAL A 93 2.93 -9.43 -6.04
C VAL A 93 4.44 -9.76 -6.19
N SER A 94 4.79 -10.54 -7.22
CA SER A 94 6.13 -10.88 -7.65
C SER A 94 6.85 -11.87 -6.72
N VAL A 95 6.83 -13.12 -7.16
CA VAL A 95 7.63 -14.24 -6.65
C VAL A 95 9.11 -13.94 -6.94
N MET A 96 9.98 -14.05 -5.93
CA MET A 96 11.42 -13.78 -6.06
C MET A 96 12.09 -14.68 -7.13
N PRO A 97 12.96 -14.15 -8.00
CA PRO A 97 14.12 -14.91 -8.43
C PRO A 97 15.18 -14.85 -7.31
N THR A 98 15.62 -16.02 -6.87
CA THR A 98 16.87 -16.19 -6.13
C THR A 98 18.06 -15.81 -7.03
N ASP A 99 19.00 -15.09 -6.42
CA ASP A 99 20.33 -14.71 -6.90
C ASP A 99 20.43 -13.65 -8.03
N ASP A 100 20.80 -12.45 -7.58
CA ASP A 100 21.75 -11.51 -8.20
C ASP A 100 21.43 -10.57 -9.39
N ALA A 101 20.20 -10.39 -9.91
CA ALA A 101 20.03 -9.32 -10.93
C ALA A 101 18.69 -8.57 -11.08
N ALA A 102 17.56 -9.03 -10.54
CA ALA A 102 16.29 -8.33 -10.78
C ALA A 102 15.38 -8.34 -9.55
N ILE A 103 15.32 -7.21 -8.84
CA ILE A 103 14.29 -6.96 -7.83
C ILE A 103 12.93 -6.93 -8.55
N SER A 104 12.20 -8.03 -8.47
CA SER A 104 10.83 -8.11 -9.00
C SER A 104 9.89 -7.30 -8.09
N ARG A 105 9.09 -6.42 -8.71
CA ARG A 105 8.22 -5.46 -8.02
C ARG A 105 6.75 -5.86 -8.18
N PRO A 106 5.87 -5.55 -7.22
CA PRO A 106 4.44 -5.74 -7.44
C PRO A 106 3.94 -4.92 -8.63
N ASP A 107 3.08 -5.51 -9.46
CA ASP A 107 2.39 -4.82 -10.56
C ASP A 107 1.20 -4.01 -10.00
N TRP A 108 1.50 -2.83 -9.48
CA TRP A 108 0.51 -1.96 -8.86
C TRP A 108 -0.42 -1.33 -9.89
N LYS A 109 -1.73 -1.46 -9.66
CA LYS A 109 -2.76 -0.70 -10.37
C LYS A 109 -3.30 0.39 -9.49
N ILE A 110 -3.33 1.62 -10.02
CA ILE A 110 -3.94 2.76 -9.34
C ILE A 110 -5.45 2.53 -9.29
N VAL A 111 -6.01 2.63 -8.09
CA VAL A 111 -7.45 2.53 -7.84
C VAL A 111 -8.02 3.93 -7.68
N ASP A 112 -7.34 4.77 -6.89
CA ASP A 112 -7.80 6.11 -6.57
C ASP A 112 -6.61 7.03 -6.27
N THR A 113 -6.81 8.32 -6.48
CA THR A 113 -5.88 9.40 -6.15
C THR A 113 -6.69 10.63 -5.79
N TYR A 114 -6.36 11.30 -4.70
CA TYR A 114 -7.04 12.51 -4.28
C TYR A 114 -6.04 13.53 -3.73
N GLN A 115 -6.38 14.81 -3.87
CA GLN A 115 -5.65 15.93 -3.31
C GLN A 115 -6.62 16.83 -2.56
N ARG A 116 -6.18 17.38 -1.44
CA ARG A 116 -6.89 18.42 -0.71
C ARG A 116 -5.94 19.57 -0.44
N ASP A 117 -6.41 20.77 -0.75
CA ASP A 117 -5.75 22.03 -0.50
C ASP A 117 -6.68 22.86 0.38
N ALA A 118 -6.27 23.06 1.63
CA ALA A 118 -7.12 23.72 2.62
C ALA A 118 -7.38 25.19 2.27
N TYR A 119 -6.46 25.86 1.57
CA TYR A 119 -6.64 27.26 1.18
C TYR A 119 -7.51 27.40 -0.05
N ALA A 120 -7.39 26.49 -1.03
CA ALA A 120 -8.35 26.43 -2.14
C ALA A 120 -9.78 26.19 -1.62
N GLU A 121 -9.94 25.24 -0.70
CA GLU A 121 -11.24 24.96 -0.07
C GLU A 121 -11.76 26.15 0.76
N ALA A 122 -10.88 26.85 1.49
CA ALA A 122 -11.25 28.06 2.24
C ALA A 122 -11.67 29.23 1.33
N MET A 123 -11.17 29.26 0.09
CA MET A 123 -11.54 30.24 -0.93
C MET A 123 -12.76 29.80 -1.76
N GLY A 124 -13.35 28.65 -1.47
CA GLY A 124 -14.59 28.16 -2.09
C GLY A 124 -14.42 27.43 -3.42
N TYR A 125 -13.22 26.94 -3.72
CA TYR A 125 -12.93 26.09 -4.88
C TYR A 125 -13.16 24.60 -4.58
#